data_AF-A0A932UQN7-F1
#
_entry.id   AF-A0A932UQN7-F1
#
_cell.length_a   1.000
_cell.length_b   1.000
_cell.length_c   1.000
_cell.angle_alpha   90.00
_cell.angle_beta   90.00
_cell.angle_gamma   90.00
#
_symmetry.space_group_name_H-M   'P 1'
#
loop_
_entity.id
_entity.type
_entity.pdbx_description
1 polymer ?
#
loop_
_entity_poly.entity_id
_entity_poly.type
_entity_poly.pdbx_seq_one_letter_code
_entity_poly.pdbx_strand_id
1 'polypeptide(L)'
;MAEEFIQIEGEGVSLYRRTAEGPPRVERSVSLSELLREVASSPGSGRDETLFLPSGTRFVTRNRGLVILVLEQPPQVKRLLWDAVSEQKRYEPRRLAFPYIVYLFLLAQGAVEEMRVYYRKAPLTSPRDELFLPNLMNVQVAPEFSSNCRACLRGRPEDLERPPMAEQVAALLDYFWSSGFNQDVEQNGFERAKGIDPRIASVERWEEATTLDPLFPLEVAWEPARFILQKVVDRLGTLRGTSGRPLSTASDLADLMYRLRELRTAQP
;
A
#
# COMPACT_ATOMS: atom_id res chain seq x y z
N MET A 1 12.91 22.85 -37.08
CA MET A 1 12.90 22.79 -35.60
C MET A 1 14.27 22.31 -35.16
N ALA A 2 14.87 22.92 -34.14
CA ALA A 2 16.13 22.41 -33.59
C ALA A 2 15.84 21.09 -32.86
N GLU A 3 16.62 20.06 -33.16
CA GLU A 3 16.52 18.76 -32.51
C GLU A 3 17.43 18.78 -31.28
N GLU A 4 16.89 18.45 -30.13
CA GLU A 4 17.65 18.33 -28.87
C GLU A 4 17.72 16.87 -28.46
N PHE A 5 18.91 16.42 -28.07
CA PHE A 5 19.09 15.07 -27.55
C PHE A 5 20.13 15.06 -26.43
N ILE A 6 20.03 14.07 -25.56
CA ILE A 6 20.96 13.87 -24.45
C ILE A 6 21.80 12.64 -24.75
N GLN A 7 23.12 12.76 -24.58
CA GLN A 7 24.06 11.64 -24.63
C GLN A 7 24.59 11.38 -23.23
N ILE A 8 24.62 10.11 -22.84
CA ILE A 8 25.09 9.67 -21.53
C ILE A 8 26.27 8.72 -21.75
N GLU A 9 27.44 9.07 -21.22
CA GLU A 9 28.67 8.28 -21.34
C GLU A 9 29.32 8.13 -19.97
N GLY A 10 29.35 6.90 -19.44
CA GLY A 10 29.85 6.63 -18.09
C GLY A 10 29.08 7.41 -17.03
N GLU A 11 29.72 8.41 -16.42
CA GLU A 11 29.12 9.29 -15.41
C GLU A 11 28.77 10.69 -15.95
N GLY A 12 29.00 10.96 -17.23
CA GLY A 12 28.74 12.25 -17.87
C GLY A 12 27.42 12.28 -18.63
N VAL A 13 26.75 13.42 -18.61
CA VAL A 13 25.55 13.69 -19.42
C VAL A 13 25.73 14.99 -20.19
N SER A 14 25.51 14.95 -21.50
CA SER A 14 25.65 16.09 -22.40
C SER A 14 24.37 16.34 -23.18
N LEU A 15 23.87 17.57 -23.13
CA LEU A 15 22.78 18.06 -23.99
C LEU A 15 23.36 18.54 -25.31
N TYR A 16 22.87 18.01 -26.42
CA TYR A 16 23.20 18.43 -27.77
C TYR A 16 22.02 19.15 -28.40
N ARG A 17 22.31 20.22 -29.13
CA ARG A 17 21.35 20.87 -30.03
C ARG A 17 21.85 20.74 -31.47
N ARG A 18 20.98 20.26 -32.35
CA ARG A 18 21.20 20.17 -33.80
C ARG A 18 20.34 21.21 -34.51
N THR A 19 20.99 22.12 -35.24
CA THR A 19 20.33 23.04 -36.17
C THR A 19 20.26 22.41 -37.57
N ALA A 20 19.43 22.97 -38.46
CA ALA A 20 19.21 22.42 -39.80
C ALA A 20 20.48 22.34 -40.69
N GLU A 21 21.55 23.07 -40.33
CA GLU A 21 22.71 23.30 -41.18
C GLU A 21 24.06 22.98 -40.50
N GLY A 22 24.11 22.04 -39.54
CA GLY A 22 25.39 21.68 -38.93
C GLY A 22 25.41 20.43 -38.04
N PRO A 23 26.61 19.94 -37.69
CA PRO A 23 26.75 18.83 -36.77
C PRO A 23 26.22 19.21 -35.37
N PRO A 24 25.76 18.21 -34.57
CA PRO A 24 25.30 18.46 -33.20
C PRO A 24 26.38 19.18 -32.38
N ARG A 25 25.99 20.21 -31.64
CA ARG A 25 26.88 20.91 -30.71
C ARG A 25 26.46 20.64 -29.27
N VAL A 26 27.43 20.39 -28.41
CA VAL A 26 27.21 20.31 -26.96
C VAL A 26 26.82 21.68 -26.45
N GLU A 27 25.67 21.78 -25.81
CA GLU A 27 25.17 23.01 -25.20
C GLU A 27 25.48 23.04 -23.70
N ARG A 28 25.31 21.91 -23.01
CA ARG A 28 25.59 21.76 -21.58
C ARG A 28 26.07 20.36 -21.26
N SER A 29 26.88 20.24 -20.21
CA SER A 29 27.29 18.95 -19.63
C SER A 29 27.20 19.00 -18.10
N VAL A 30 26.73 17.90 -17.50
CA VAL A 30 26.59 17.69 -16.05
C VAL A 30 26.97 16.26 -15.70
N SER A 31 27.18 15.93 -14.42
CA SER A 31 27.28 14.52 -14.03
C SER A 31 25.90 13.85 -14.08
N LEU A 32 25.88 12.56 -14.41
CA LEU A 32 24.68 11.74 -14.40
C LEU A 32 24.08 11.67 -13.00
N SER A 33 24.92 11.58 -11.97
CA SER A 33 24.47 11.54 -10.58
C SER A 33 23.75 12.82 -10.16
N GLU A 34 24.21 13.99 -10.61
CA GLU A 34 23.57 15.28 -10.34
C GLU A 34 22.29 15.41 -11.16
N LEU A 35 22.32 15.09 -12.46
CA LEU A 35 21.12 15.13 -13.29
C LEU A 35 20.02 14.24 -12.72
N LEU A 36 20.33 12.99 -12.37
CA LEU A 36 19.35 12.06 -11.82
C LEU A 36 18.85 12.49 -10.44
N ARG A 37 19.70 13.10 -9.62
CA ARG A 37 19.29 13.69 -8.34
C ARG A 37 18.32 14.84 -8.54
N GLU A 38 18.62 15.75 -9.46
CA GLU A 38 17.75 16.87 -9.78
C GLU A 38 16.48 16.43 -10.48
N VAL A 39 16.51 15.44 -11.38
CA VAL A 39 15.30 14.85 -11.98
C VAL A 39 14.43 14.17 -10.92
N ALA A 40 15.04 13.46 -9.97
CA ALA A 40 14.31 12.82 -8.88
C ALA A 40 13.74 13.82 -7.85
N SER A 41 14.39 14.98 -7.71
CA SER A 41 14.00 16.05 -6.77
C SER A 41 13.10 17.10 -7.43
N SER A 42 13.14 17.20 -8.76
CA SER A 42 12.28 18.07 -9.55
C SER A 42 10.84 17.61 -9.33
N PRO A 43 9.95 18.52 -8.95
CA PRO A 43 8.53 18.22 -8.93
C PRO A 43 8.14 17.80 -10.34
N GLY A 44 7.88 16.50 -10.55
CA GLY A 44 7.18 16.06 -11.74
C GLY A 44 5.92 16.90 -11.85
N SER A 45 5.57 17.32 -13.06
CA SER A 45 4.53 18.31 -13.41
C SER A 45 3.08 17.90 -13.07
N GLY A 46 2.87 17.18 -11.98
CA GLY A 46 1.55 16.72 -11.53
C GLY A 46 1.54 16.11 -10.13
N ARG A 47 2.46 16.48 -9.23
CA ARG A 47 2.36 16.07 -7.82
C ARG A 47 2.04 17.27 -6.96
N ASP A 48 0.90 17.22 -6.28
CA ASP A 48 0.43 18.26 -5.37
C ASP A 48 1.57 18.77 -4.48
N GLU A 49 1.89 20.06 -4.60
CA GLU A 49 2.86 20.74 -3.72
C GLU A 49 2.37 20.74 -2.25
N THR A 50 1.06 20.53 -2.06
CA THR A 50 0.39 20.41 -0.77
C THR A 50 -0.11 18.99 -0.56
N LEU A 51 0.36 18.31 0.48
CA LEU A 51 -0.10 16.96 0.82
C LEU A 51 -1.33 17.03 1.73
N PHE A 52 -2.49 16.69 1.17
CA PHE A 52 -3.66 16.36 1.98
C PHE A 52 -3.53 14.93 2.48
N LEU A 53 -3.46 14.77 3.80
CA LEU A 53 -3.42 13.44 4.42
C LEU A 53 -4.83 12.98 4.75
N PRO A 54 -5.19 11.72 4.41
CA PRO A 54 -6.49 11.20 4.80
C PRO A 54 -6.65 11.18 6.32
N SER A 55 -7.88 11.44 6.78
CA SER A 55 -8.24 11.44 8.21
C SER A 55 -7.82 10.15 8.91
N GLY A 56 -7.26 10.28 10.11
CA GLY A 56 -6.72 9.15 10.88
C GLY A 56 -5.29 8.75 10.51
N THR A 57 -4.63 9.47 9.59
CA THR A 57 -3.20 9.27 9.34
C THR A 57 -2.39 9.48 10.63
N ARG A 58 -1.61 8.47 11.03
CA ARG A 58 -0.72 8.48 12.20
C ARG A 58 0.73 8.64 11.82
N PHE A 59 1.17 7.98 10.76
CA PHE A 59 2.54 8.04 10.26
C PHE A 59 2.55 8.11 8.74
N VAL A 60 3.53 8.83 8.20
CA VAL A 60 3.82 8.88 6.77
C VAL A 60 5.31 8.64 6.59
N THR A 61 5.66 7.71 5.72
CA THR A 61 7.04 7.52 5.28
C THR A 61 7.11 7.77 3.78
N ARG A 62 8.02 8.64 3.35
CA ARG A 62 8.24 8.93 1.93
C ARG A 62 9.68 8.60 1.57
N ASN A 63 9.87 7.80 0.52
CA ASN A 63 11.19 7.45 0.02
C ASN A 63 11.14 7.30 -1.51
N ARG A 64 11.83 8.18 -2.25
CA ARG A 64 12.10 8.06 -3.70
C ARG A 64 10.90 7.54 -4.53
N GLY A 65 9.77 8.25 -4.46
CA GLY A 65 8.56 7.91 -5.22
C GLY A 65 7.66 6.84 -4.60
N LEU A 66 8.08 6.24 -3.48
CA LEU A 66 7.23 5.42 -2.61
C LEU A 66 6.69 6.27 -1.46
N VAL A 67 5.42 6.07 -1.13
CA VAL A 67 4.79 6.62 0.07
C VAL A 67 4.15 5.46 0.82
N ILE A 68 4.42 5.35 2.11
CA ILE A 68 3.72 4.44 3.02
C ILE A 68 2.91 5.30 3.97
N LEU A 69 1.59 5.14 3.95
CA LEU A 69 0.68 5.79 4.88
C LEU A 69 0.23 4.78 5.92
N VAL A 70 0.31 5.17 7.19
CA VAL A 70 -0.28 4.43 8.30
C VAL A 70 -1.51 5.20 8.75
N LEU A 71 -2.68 4.61 8.57
CA LEU A 71 -3.97 5.17 8.97
C LEU A 71 -4.56 4.32 10.10
N GLU A 72 -5.12 4.98 11.10
CA GLU A 72 -5.80 4.33 12.22
C GLU A 72 -7.26 4.78 12.25
N GLN A 73 -8.16 3.80 12.43
CA GLN A 73 -9.54 4.07 12.83
C GLN A 73 -9.77 3.58 14.25
N PRO A 74 -10.47 4.36 15.11
CA PRO A 74 -10.80 3.95 16.47
C PRO A 74 -11.78 2.76 16.49
N PRO A 75 -11.98 2.12 17.67
CA PRO A 75 -12.96 1.07 17.85
C PRO A 75 -14.33 1.51 17.37
N GLN A 76 -14.97 0.68 16.56
CA GLN A 76 -16.22 1.02 15.91
C GLN A 76 -16.97 -0.25 15.49
N VAL A 77 -18.27 -0.10 15.33
CA VAL A 77 -19.12 -1.12 14.69
C VAL A 77 -19.22 -0.78 13.21
N LYS A 78 -18.94 -1.76 12.34
CA LYS A 78 -19.16 -1.63 10.90
C LYS A 78 -20.27 -2.56 10.43
N ARG A 79 -21.03 -2.08 9.46
CA ARG A 79 -21.94 -2.93 8.68
C ARG A 79 -21.20 -3.42 7.45
N LEU A 80 -21.19 -4.73 7.22
CA LEU A 80 -20.46 -5.36 6.13
C LEU A 80 -21.26 -6.51 5.54
N LEU A 81 -20.96 -6.84 4.28
CA LEU A 81 -21.55 -7.97 3.59
C LEU A 81 -20.70 -9.21 3.86
N TRP A 82 -21.27 -10.22 4.51
CA TRP A 82 -20.56 -11.45 4.88
C TRP A 82 -21.14 -12.63 4.12
N ASP A 83 -20.28 -13.46 3.53
CA ASP A 83 -20.71 -14.68 2.86
C ASP A 83 -21.32 -15.65 3.88
N ALA A 84 -22.64 -15.88 3.78
CA ALA A 84 -23.28 -16.92 4.55
C ALA A 84 -22.77 -18.25 3.99
N VAL A 85 -22.19 -19.10 4.86
CA VAL A 85 -21.67 -20.44 4.53
C VAL A 85 -22.78 -21.28 3.92
N SER A 86 -23.05 -21.07 2.64
CA SER A 86 -24.15 -21.64 1.87
C SER A 86 -23.64 -21.82 0.44
N GLU A 87 -24.02 -22.92 -0.20
CA GLU A 87 -23.56 -23.30 -1.54
C GLU A 87 -23.92 -22.27 -2.64
N GLN A 88 -24.69 -21.22 -2.30
CA GLN A 88 -25.27 -20.25 -3.22
C GLN A 88 -24.61 -18.86 -3.16
N LYS A 89 -23.46 -18.68 -2.48
CA LYS A 89 -22.73 -17.40 -2.33
C LYS A 89 -23.67 -16.22 -2.04
N ARG A 90 -24.48 -16.34 -0.97
CA ARG A 90 -25.41 -15.28 -0.56
C ARG A 90 -24.76 -14.41 0.51
N TYR A 91 -24.50 -13.15 0.17
CA TYR A 91 -24.01 -12.18 1.14
C TYR A 91 -25.14 -11.68 2.05
N GLU A 92 -24.89 -11.67 3.34
CA GLU A 92 -25.80 -11.13 4.35
C GLU A 92 -25.16 -9.93 5.05
N PRO A 93 -25.93 -8.85 5.27
CA PRO A 93 -25.43 -7.71 6.03
C PRO A 93 -25.26 -8.10 7.51
N ARG A 94 -24.07 -7.87 8.06
CA ARG A 94 -23.72 -8.12 9.46
C ARG A 94 -23.20 -6.84 10.12
N ARG A 95 -23.51 -6.66 11.41
CA ARG A 95 -23.01 -5.55 12.24
C ARG A 95 -21.96 -6.08 13.22
N LEU A 96 -20.69 -5.81 12.93
CA LEU A 96 -19.57 -6.38 13.68
C LEU A 96 -18.73 -5.27 14.33
N ALA A 97 -18.39 -5.44 15.61
CA ALA A 97 -17.50 -4.57 16.36
C ALA A 97 -16.04 -4.90 16.05
N PHE A 98 -15.23 -3.84 15.92
CA PHE A 98 -13.81 -3.93 15.66
C PHE A 98 -13.02 -3.16 16.73
N PRO A 99 -11.78 -3.61 17.04
CA PRO A 99 -10.87 -2.84 17.88
C PRO A 99 -10.31 -1.67 17.05
N TYR A 100 -9.17 -1.08 17.44
CA TYR A 100 -8.50 -0.15 16.54
C TYR A 100 -8.06 -0.88 15.28
N ILE A 101 -8.40 -0.33 14.11
CA ILE A 101 -8.03 -0.89 12.81
C ILE A 101 -6.90 -0.03 12.25
N VAL A 102 -5.77 -0.67 11.99
CA VAL A 102 -4.58 -0.03 11.42
C VAL A 102 -4.43 -0.47 9.97
N TYR A 103 -4.42 0.50 9.07
CA TYR A 103 -4.19 0.31 7.65
C TYR A 103 -2.80 0.79 7.28
N LEU A 104 -2.09 0.00 6.47
CA LEU A 104 -0.88 0.46 5.80
C LEU A 104 -1.14 0.48 4.31
N PHE A 105 -1.08 1.67 3.71
CA PHE A 105 -1.14 1.84 2.27
C PHE A 105 0.27 2.02 1.73
N LEU A 106 0.65 1.19 0.77
CA LEU A 106 1.82 1.42 -0.05
C LEU A 106 1.38 2.07 -1.35
N LEU A 107 1.88 3.28 -1.61
CA LEU A 107 1.72 3.98 -2.86
C LEU A 107 3.06 3.99 -3.60
N ALA A 108 3.04 3.57 -4.86
CA ALA A 108 4.17 3.69 -5.75
C ALA A 108 3.84 4.67 -6.87
N GLN A 109 4.72 5.63 -7.07
CA GLN A 109 4.61 6.66 -8.11
C GLN A 109 3.33 7.52 -8.05
N GLY A 110 2.58 7.48 -6.96
CA GLY A 110 1.33 8.22 -6.78
C GLY A 110 0.07 7.35 -6.87
N ALA A 111 0.21 6.05 -7.14
CA ALA A 111 -0.90 5.10 -7.17
C ALA A 111 -0.83 4.14 -5.98
N VAL A 112 -1.97 3.81 -5.37
CA VAL A 112 -2.04 2.76 -4.34
C VAL A 112 -1.75 1.39 -4.97
N GLU A 113 -0.77 0.68 -4.42
CA GLU A 113 -0.34 -0.65 -4.87
C GLU A 113 -0.83 -1.75 -3.93
N GLU A 114 -0.81 -1.47 -2.62
CA GLU A 114 -1.08 -2.47 -1.59
C GLU A 114 -1.75 -1.82 -0.39
N MET A 115 -2.70 -2.53 0.21
CA MET A 115 -3.27 -2.23 1.51
C MET A 115 -3.05 -3.42 2.43
N ARG A 116 -2.52 -3.16 3.62
CA ARG A 116 -2.49 -4.12 4.73
C ARG A 116 -3.38 -3.70 5.86
N VAL A 117 -3.94 -4.66 6.57
CA VAL A 117 -4.88 -4.44 7.68
C VAL A 117 -4.36 -5.17 8.92
N TYR A 118 -4.33 -4.45 10.04
CA TYR A 118 -3.93 -4.96 11.34
C TYR A 118 -4.89 -4.47 12.42
N TYR A 119 -4.86 -5.12 13.58
CA TYR A 119 -5.56 -4.66 14.77
C TYR A 119 -4.63 -4.14 15.85
N ARG A 120 -5.22 -3.31 16.72
CA ARG A 120 -4.62 -2.76 17.94
C ARG A 120 -5.67 -2.71 19.05
N LYS A 121 -5.26 -2.96 20.29
CA LYS A 121 -6.14 -2.84 21.48
C LYS A 121 -6.09 -1.45 22.13
N ALA A 122 -5.21 -0.59 21.65
CA ALA A 122 -5.03 0.79 22.11
C ALA A 122 -4.50 1.64 20.94
N PRO A 123 -4.70 2.97 20.97
CA PRO A 123 -4.20 3.86 19.93
C PRO A 123 -2.70 3.65 19.66
N LEU A 124 -2.30 3.86 18.41
CA LEU A 124 -0.91 3.98 18.03
C LEU A 124 -0.30 5.21 18.68
N THR A 125 0.83 5.01 19.34
CA THR A 125 1.65 6.04 19.97
C THR A 125 3.07 6.05 19.43
N SER A 126 3.50 4.96 18.80
CA SER A 126 4.88 4.77 18.35
C SER A 126 5.00 3.82 17.17
N PRO A 127 6.00 3.99 16.28
CA PRO A 127 6.36 2.98 15.28
C PRO A 127 6.80 1.63 15.88
N ARG A 128 7.07 1.57 17.19
CA ARG A 128 7.42 0.32 17.89
C ARG A 128 6.22 -0.43 18.44
N ASP A 129 5.02 0.08 18.21
CA ASP A 129 3.80 -0.56 18.64
C ASP A 129 3.62 -1.94 17.98
N GLU A 130 3.29 -2.94 18.80
CA GLU A 130 2.93 -4.28 18.36
C GLU A 130 1.61 -4.28 17.59
N LEU A 131 1.53 -5.06 16.52
CA LEU A 131 0.32 -5.24 15.72
C LEU A 131 -0.28 -6.62 15.93
N PHE A 132 -1.60 -6.73 15.79
CA PHE A 132 -2.32 -8.00 15.85
C PHE A 132 -2.89 -8.38 14.48
N LEU A 133 -3.04 -9.68 14.26
CA LEU A 133 -3.66 -10.23 13.06
C LEU A 133 -5.17 -9.92 13.05
N PRO A 134 -5.74 -9.49 11.92
CA PRO A 134 -7.19 -9.28 11.82
C PRO A 134 -7.93 -10.60 11.61
N ASN A 135 -9.20 -10.67 12.03
CA ASN A 135 -10.09 -11.81 11.80
C ASN A 135 -11.04 -11.61 10.60
N LEU A 136 -10.50 -11.10 9.48
CA LEU A 136 -11.27 -10.76 8.28
C LEU A 136 -11.08 -11.81 7.18
N MET A 137 -12.17 -12.19 6.50
CA MET A 137 -12.11 -13.17 5.40
C MET A 137 -11.40 -12.62 4.15
N ASN A 138 -11.50 -11.32 3.88
CA ASN A 138 -10.83 -10.67 2.74
C ASN A 138 -9.39 -10.24 3.05
N VAL A 139 -8.75 -10.79 4.10
CA VAL A 139 -7.37 -10.49 4.46
C VAL A 139 -6.60 -11.80 4.57
N GLN A 140 -5.48 -11.91 3.86
CA GLN A 140 -4.61 -13.07 3.96
C GLN A 140 -3.79 -12.99 5.25
N VAL A 141 -3.77 -14.06 6.05
CA VAL A 141 -3.13 -14.06 7.37
C VAL A 141 -2.21 -15.27 7.51
N ALA A 142 -1.13 -15.22 6.73
CA ALA A 142 -0.12 -16.26 6.59
C ALA A 142 1.25 -15.69 7.01
N PRO A 143 1.72 -15.92 8.26
CA PRO A 143 2.96 -15.34 8.78
C PRO A 143 4.22 -15.60 7.93
N GLU A 144 4.23 -16.72 7.20
CA GLU A 144 5.28 -17.17 6.29
C GLU A 144 5.32 -16.37 4.98
N PHE A 145 4.22 -15.74 4.57
CA PHE A 145 4.14 -15.04 3.29
C PHE A 145 4.50 -13.56 3.42
N SER A 146 5.16 -13.04 2.39
CA SER A 146 5.45 -11.59 2.28
C SER A 146 4.17 -10.75 2.25
N SER A 147 3.08 -11.33 1.74
CA SER A 147 1.73 -10.79 1.69
C SER A 147 0.92 -10.94 2.99
N ASN A 148 1.55 -11.33 4.11
CA ASN A 148 0.87 -11.39 5.39
C ASN A 148 0.12 -10.08 5.70
N CYS A 149 -1.14 -10.22 6.08
CA CYS A 149 -2.11 -9.16 6.36
C CYS A 149 -2.48 -8.28 5.16
N ARG A 150 -2.21 -8.71 3.93
CA ARG A 150 -2.63 -8.02 2.71
C ARG A 150 -4.15 -8.19 2.51
N ALA A 151 -4.83 -7.06 2.30
CA ALA A 151 -6.23 -7.07 1.92
C ALA A 151 -6.39 -7.49 0.45
N CYS A 152 -7.39 -8.33 0.19
CA CYS A 152 -7.83 -8.62 -1.17
C CYS A 152 -8.56 -7.39 -1.73
N LEU A 153 -8.04 -6.86 -2.84
CA LEU A 153 -8.57 -5.69 -3.54
C LEU A 153 -8.93 -6.04 -4.99
N ARG A 154 -9.27 -7.32 -5.26
CA ARG A 154 -9.63 -7.78 -6.60
C ARG A 154 -10.93 -7.11 -7.02
N GLY A 155 -10.91 -6.38 -8.13
CA GLY A 155 -12.06 -5.62 -8.62
C GLY A 155 -12.20 -4.25 -7.95
N ARG A 156 -11.13 -3.72 -7.34
CA ARG A 156 -11.06 -2.33 -6.88
C ARG A 156 -11.45 -1.36 -8.01
N PRO A 157 -11.93 -0.14 -7.68
CA PRO A 157 -12.27 0.86 -8.68
C PRO A 157 -11.15 1.07 -9.70
N GLU A 158 -11.53 1.19 -10.97
CA GLU A 158 -10.62 1.61 -12.04
C GLU A 158 -10.22 3.09 -11.83
N ASP A 159 -9.10 3.51 -12.43
CA ASP A 159 -8.62 4.89 -12.40
C ASP A 159 -8.32 5.46 -10.99
N LEU A 160 -8.05 4.62 -9.98
CA LEU A 160 -7.68 5.07 -8.63
C LEU A 160 -6.43 5.96 -8.61
N GLU A 161 -5.60 5.95 -9.64
CA GLU A 161 -4.39 6.76 -9.78
C GLU A 161 -4.65 8.22 -10.22
N ARG A 162 -5.84 8.54 -10.73
CA ARG A 162 -6.19 9.90 -11.16
C ARG A 162 -6.44 10.87 -10.01
N PRO A 163 -7.22 10.52 -8.98
CA PRO A 163 -7.51 11.47 -7.90
C PRO A 163 -6.32 11.63 -6.93
N PRO A 164 -6.30 12.70 -6.11
CA PRO A 164 -5.29 12.90 -5.08
C PRO A 164 -5.21 11.74 -4.09
N MET A 165 -4.03 11.52 -3.51
CA MET A 165 -3.74 10.42 -2.57
C MET A 165 -4.83 10.18 -1.50
N ALA A 166 -5.31 11.25 -0.85
CA ALA A 166 -6.33 11.15 0.18
C ALA A 166 -7.66 10.57 -0.35
N GLU A 167 -8.05 10.96 -1.56
CA GLU A 167 -9.24 10.43 -2.24
C GLU A 167 -9.04 8.98 -2.68
N GLN A 168 -7.85 8.60 -3.17
CA GLN A 168 -7.55 7.20 -3.49
C GLN A 168 -7.72 6.30 -2.26
N VAL A 169 -7.18 6.74 -1.13
CA VAL A 169 -7.24 6.01 0.14
C VAL A 169 -8.69 5.90 0.64
N ALA A 170 -9.45 7.00 0.59
CA ALA A 170 -10.86 7.01 0.97
C ALA A 170 -11.68 6.05 0.09
N ALA A 171 -11.55 6.15 -1.23
CA ALA A 171 -12.23 5.28 -2.18
C ALA A 171 -11.88 3.80 -1.98
N LEU A 172 -10.61 3.50 -1.67
CA LEU A 172 -10.17 2.13 -1.43
C LEU A 172 -10.69 1.56 -0.10
N LEU A 173 -10.78 2.39 0.96
CA LEU A 173 -11.39 2.00 2.22
C LEU A 173 -12.88 1.73 2.06
N ASP A 174 -13.59 2.62 1.36
CA ASP A 174 -15.02 2.46 1.07
C ASP A 174 -15.26 1.20 0.24
N TYR A 175 -14.43 0.95 -0.78
CA TYR A 175 -14.48 -0.27 -1.56
C TYR A 175 -14.26 -1.51 -0.70
N PHE A 176 -13.20 -1.53 0.13
CA PHE A 176 -12.88 -2.69 0.97
C PHE A 176 -14.03 -3.05 1.91
N TRP A 177 -14.64 -2.07 2.56
CA TRP A 177 -15.74 -2.30 3.50
C TRP A 177 -17.10 -2.55 2.83
N SER A 178 -17.31 -2.06 1.62
CA SER A 178 -18.53 -2.33 0.84
C SER A 178 -18.48 -3.65 0.07
N SER A 179 -17.27 -4.21 -0.11
CA SER A 179 -17.08 -5.52 -0.74
C SER A 179 -17.68 -6.66 0.07
N GLY A 180 -18.01 -7.75 -0.62
CA GLY A 180 -18.40 -9.00 0.01
C GLY A 180 -17.20 -9.67 0.68
N PHE A 181 -17.26 -9.86 2.00
CA PHE A 181 -16.30 -10.65 2.76
C PHE A 181 -16.61 -12.12 2.48
N ASN A 182 -15.70 -12.81 1.78
CA ASN A 182 -15.89 -14.19 1.34
C ASN A 182 -14.64 -15.05 1.59
N GLN A 183 -14.75 -16.36 1.35
CA GLN A 183 -13.67 -17.32 1.58
C GLN A 183 -12.71 -17.50 0.39
N ASP A 184 -12.76 -16.62 -0.63
CA ASP A 184 -11.89 -16.74 -1.82
C ASP A 184 -10.41 -16.46 -1.49
N VAL A 185 -10.10 -15.95 -0.29
CA VAL A 185 -8.74 -15.81 0.23
C VAL A 185 -8.35 -17.04 1.04
N GLU A 186 -7.35 -17.77 0.55
CA GLU A 186 -6.73 -18.87 1.29
C GLU A 186 -6.06 -18.36 2.58
N GLN A 187 -6.13 -19.16 3.64
CA GLN A 187 -5.54 -18.82 4.95
C GLN A 187 -6.00 -17.45 5.47
N ASN A 188 -7.29 -17.17 5.33
CA ASN A 188 -7.87 -15.92 5.79
C ASN A 188 -7.87 -15.81 7.32
N GLY A 189 -8.01 -14.56 7.79
CA GLY A 189 -7.91 -14.24 9.21
C GLY A 189 -9.05 -14.80 10.05
N PHE A 190 -10.23 -14.98 9.48
CA PHE A 190 -11.39 -15.44 10.24
C PHE A 190 -11.22 -16.89 10.67
N GLU A 191 -10.91 -17.81 9.75
CA GLU A 191 -10.68 -19.22 10.07
C GLU A 191 -9.61 -19.41 11.15
N ARG A 192 -8.54 -18.60 11.08
CA ARG A 192 -7.46 -18.60 12.07
C ARG A 192 -7.92 -18.13 13.45
N ALA A 193 -8.82 -17.16 13.51
CA ALA A 193 -9.22 -16.50 14.75
C ALA A 193 -10.36 -17.19 15.51
N LYS A 194 -11.13 -18.09 14.87
CA LYS A 194 -12.31 -18.75 15.49
C LYS A 194 -12.02 -19.46 16.81
N GLY A 195 -10.79 -19.95 17.00
CA GLY A 195 -10.37 -20.63 18.23
C GLY A 195 -9.85 -19.72 19.34
N ILE A 196 -9.72 -18.41 19.10
CA ILE A 196 -9.08 -17.47 20.03
C ILE A 196 -10.05 -17.01 21.13
N ASP A 197 -11.30 -16.73 20.78
CA ASP A 197 -12.31 -16.24 21.71
C ASP A 197 -13.70 -16.76 21.30
N PRO A 198 -14.51 -17.30 22.24
CA PRO A 198 -15.82 -17.85 21.92
C PRO A 198 -16.79 -16.84 21.29
N ARG A 199 -16.61 -15.54 21.56
CA ARG A 199 -17.42 -14.45 21.00
C ARG A 199 -17.19 -14.26 19.50
N ILE A 200 -16.06 -14.70 18.95
CA ILE A 200 -15.73 -14.58 17.51
C ILE A 200 -15.65 -15.94 16.81
N ALA A 201 -16.10 -17.01 17.46
CA ALA A 201 -16.05 -18.37 16.92
C ALA A 201 -16.95 -18.56 15.67
N SER A 202 -17.98 -17.72 15.52
CA SER A 202 -18.80 -17.61 14.32
C SER A 202 -19.20 -16.16 14.10
N VAL A 203 -19.68 -15.82 12.90
CA VAL A 203 -20.11 -14.44 12.59
C VAL A 203 -21.36 -14.06 13.38
N GLU A 204 -22.24 -15.02 13.65
CA GLU A 204 -23.45 -14.84 14.47
C GLU A 204 -23.06 -14.50 15.91
N ARG A 205 -22.14 -15.27 16.50
CA ARG A 205 -21.64 -14.97 17.86
C ARG A 205 -20.94 -13.62 17.93
N TRP A 206 -20.23 -13.25 16.87
CA TRP A 206 -19.58 -11.93 16.81
C TRP A 206 -20.62 -10.81 16.77
N GLU A 207 -21.68 -10.96 15.98
CA GLU A 207 -22.78 -9.99 15.92
C GLU A 207 -23.57 -9.91 17.24
N GLU A 208 -23.81 -11.05 17.90
CA GLU A 208 -24.41 -11.11 19.24
C GLU A 208 -23.54 -10.37 20.27
N ALA A 209 -22.25 -10.69 20.33
CA ALA A 209 -21.31 -10.03 21.23
C ALA A 209 -21.17 -8.53 20.93
N THR A 210 -21.18 -8.15 19.65
CA THR A 210 -21.18 -6.75 19.20
C THR A 210 -22.39 -5.98 19.72
N THR A 211 -23.55 -6.64 19.77
CA THR A 211 -24.79 -6.03 20.27
C THR A 211 -24.76 -5.83 21.78
N LEU A 212 -24.16 -6.77 22.51
CA LEU A 212 -24.03 -6.70 23.96
C LEU A 212 -22.98 -5.68 24.42
N ASP A 213 -21.82 -5.66 23.76
CA ASP A 213 -20.73 -4.75 24.07
C ASP A 213 -19.95 -4.38 22.80
N PRO A 214 -20.13 -3.19 22.23
CA PRO A 214 -19.42 -2.79 21.02
C PRO A 214 -17.91 -2.58 21.21
N LEU A 215 -17.40 -2.61 22.45
CA LEU A 215 -15.97 -2.47 22.78
C LEU A 215 -15.30 -3.80 23.16
N PHE A 216 -16.04 -4.91 23.23
CA PHE A 216 -15.51 -6.24 23.53
C PHE A 216 -14.27 -6.63 22.71
N PRO A 217 -14.08 -6.21 21.44
CA PRO A 217 -12.89 -6.53 20.68
C PRO A 217 -11.58 -6.00 21.29
N LEU A 218 -11.65 -5.01 22.19
CA LEU A 218 -10.48 -4.52 22.93
C LEU A 218 -9.98 -5.51 24.00
N GLU A 219 -10.85 -6.44 24.43
CA GLU A 219 -10.53 -7.44 25.45
C GLU A 219 -10.04 -8.77 24.84
N VAL A 220 -10.35 -9.01 23.57
CA VAL A 220 -9.96 -10.24 22.86
C VAL A 220 -8.43 -10.38 22.85
N ALA A 221 -7.96 -11.58 23.16
CA ALA A 221 -6.54 -11.93 23.12
C ALA A 221 -6.07 -12.19 21.67
N TRP A 222 -6.15 -11.17 20.82
CA TRP A 222 -5.79 -11.27 19.40
C TRP A 222 -4.39 -11.84 19.21
N GLU A 223 -4.22 -12.66 18.17
CA GLU A 223 -2.92 -13.24 17.86
C GLU A 223 -1.94 -12.13 17.43
N PRO A 224 -0.73 -12.08 18.02
CA PRO A 224 0.30 -11.15 17.60
C PRO A 224 0.71 -11.37 16.14
N ALA A 225 0.84 -10.28 15.38
CA ALA A 225 1.41 -10.32 14.03
C ALA A 225 2.92 -10.61 14.02
N ARG A 226 3.56 -10.68 15.20
CA ARG A 226 5.00 -10.89 15.43
C ARG A 226 5.90 -9.79 14.85
N PHE A 227 5.30 -8.67 14.45
CA PHE A 227 5.99 -7.49 13.94
C PHE A 227 5.48 -6.25 14.66
N ILE A 228 6.42 -5.36 14.96
CA ILE A 228 6.10 -3.97 15.27
C ILE A 228 5.79 -3.21 13.98
N LEU A 229 5.05 -2.11 14.09
CA LEU A 229 4.67 -1.27 12.95
C LEU A 229 5.86 -0.92 12.04
N GLN A 230 6.98 -0.47 12.61
CA GLN A 230 8.18 -0.09 11.87
C GLN A 230 8.69 -1.24 10.99
N LYS A 231 8.69 -2.47 11.48
CA LYS A 231 9.18 -3.62 10.72
C LYS A 231 8.28 -3.97 9.54
N VAL A 232 6.99 -3.67 9.61
CA VAL A 232 6.07 -3.78 8.47
C VAL A 232 6.36 -2.69 7.44
N VAL A 233 6.54 -1.44 7.89
CA VAL A 233 6.91 -0.30 7.03
C VAL A 233 8.23 -0.58 6.30
N ASP A 234 9.26 -1.04 7.01
CA ASP A 234 10.58 -1.35 6.43
C ASP A 234 10.49 -2.46 5.37
N ARG A 235 9.69 -3.50 5.64
CA ARG A 235 9.46 -4.59 4.69
C ARG A 235 8.76 -4.11 3.42
N LEU A 236 7.71 -3.31 3.56
CA LEU A 236 7.01 -2.70 2.43
C LEU A 236 7.96 -1.83 1.59
N GLY A 237 8.81 -1.05 2.24
CA GLY A 237 9.83 -0.24 1.56
C GLY A 237 10.87 -1.08 0.82
N THR A 238 11.29 -2.20 1.41
CA THR A 238 12.31 -3.09 0.81
C THR A 238 11.76 -3.89 -0.38
N LEU A 239 10.53 -4.40 -0.30
CA LEU A 239 9.91 -5.26 -1.31
C LEU A 239 9.74 -4.60 -2.69
N ARG A 240 9.62 -3.26 -2.74
CA ARG A 240 9.50 -2.51 -4.01
C ARG A 240 10.81 -1.92 -4.51
N GLY A 241 11.94 -2.41 -4.00
CA GLY A 241 13.23 -2.19 -4.64
C GLY A 241 13.72 -0.76 -4.48
N THR A 242 14.01 -0.36 -3.25
CA THR A 242 15.27 0.35 -3.07
C THR A 242 16.38 -0.68 -3.26
N SER A 243 16.89 -0.83 -4.49
CA SER A 243 18.34 -0.95 -4.58
C SER A 243 18.84 0.34 -3.92
N GLY A 244 19.27 0.25 -2.65
CA GLY A 244 19.64 1.43 -1.86
C GLY A 244 20.73 2.27 -2.52
N ARG A 245 21.43 1.69 -3.50
CA ARG A 245 22.38 2.36 -4.36
C ARG A 245 21.68 3.34 -5.32
N PRO A 246 21.97 4.65 -5.24
CA PRO A 246 21.57 5.62 -6.25
C PRO A 246 22.11 5.19 -7.63
N LEU A 247 21.34 5.43 -8.69
CA LEU A 247 21.85 5.33 -10.05
C LEU A 247 22.91 6.42 -10.24
N SER A 248 24.12 6.02 -10.63
CA SER A 248 25.26 6.94 -10.75
C SER A 248 25.96 6.82 -12.10
N THR A 249 25.76 5.72 -12.82
CA THR A 249 26.45 5.39 -14.05
C THR A 249 25.47 5.06 -15.18
N ALA A 250 25.95 5.14 -16.42
CA ALA A 250 25.23 4.73 -17.62
C ALA A 250 24.78 3.27 -17.56
N SER A 251 25.58 2.39 -16.92
CA SER A 251 25.21 0.99 -16.72
C SER A 251 24.01 0.86 -15.79
N ASP A 252 23.99 1.60 -14.68
CA ASP A 252 22.86 1.61 -13.76
C ASP A 252 21.57 2.04 -14.47
N LEU A 253 21.67 3.04 -15.36
CA LEU A 253 20.56 3.53 -16.17
C LEU A 253 20.12 2.51 -17.22
N ALA A 254 21.06 1.86 -17.91
CA ALA A 254 20.77 0.80 -18.88
C ALA A 254 20.02 -0.36 -18.21
N ASP A 255 20.46 -0.80 -17.03
CA ASP A 255 19.80 -1.85 -16.24
C ASP A 255 18.37 -1.45 -15.82
N LEU A 256 18.15 -0.18 -15.50
CA LEU A 256 16.79 0.34 -15.29
C LEU A 256 15.96 0.27 -16.58
N MET A 257 16.52 0.69 -17.72
CA MET A 257 15.82 0.66 -19.01
C MET A 257 15.42 -0.75 -19.43
N TYR A 258 16.29 -1.76 -19.21
CA TYR A 258 15.96 -3.16 -19.45
C TYR A 258 14.79 -3.62 -18.59
N ARG A 259 14.82 -3.34 -17.28
CA ARG A 259 13.71 -3.67 -16.36
C ARG A 259 12.39 -3.00 -16.76
N LEU A 260 12.44 -1.73 -17.16
CA LEU A 260 11.25 -0.99 -17.60
C LEU A 260 10.64 -1.60 -18.88
N ARG A 261 11.48 -2.10 -19.79
CA ARG A 261 11.03 -2.79 -21.01
C ARG A 261 10.36 -4.12 -20.66
N GLU A 262 10.96 -4.90 -19.77
CA GLU A 262 10.41 -6.20 -19.32
C GLU A 262 9.07 -6.04 -18.60
N LEU A 263 8.94 -5.00 -17.75
CA LEU A 263 7.69 -4.68 -17.06
C LEU A 263 6.55 -4.32 -18.03
N ARG A 264 6.85 -3.64 -19.14
CA ARG A 264 5.85 -3.32 -20.18
C ARG A 264 5.43 -4.54 -21.00
N THR A 265 6.30 -5.52 -21.16
CA THR A 265 5.98 -6.77 -21.86
C THR A 265 5.29 -7.82 -20.98
N ALA A 266 5.29 -7.63 -19.65
CA ALA A 266 4.67 -8.54 -18.68
C ALA A 266 3.24 -8.15 -18.28
N GLN A 267 2.71 -7.02 -18.79
CA GLN A 267 1.28 -6.70 -18.69
C GLN A 267 0.56 -7.28 -19.93
N PRO A 268 -0.43 -8.17 -19.74
CA PRO A 268 -1.22 -8.73 -20.85
C PRO A 268 -2.08 -7.68 -21.55
#